data_AF-A0A409VXV8-F1
#
_entry.id   AF-A0A409VXV8-F1
#
_cell.length_a   1.000
_cell.length_b   1.000
_cell.length_c   1.000
_cell.angle_alpha   90.00
_cell.angle_beta   90.00
_cell.angle_gamma   90.00
#
_symmetry.space_group_name_H-M   'P 1'
#
loop_
_entity.id
_entity.type
_entity.pdbx_description
1 polymer ?
#
loop_
_entity_poly.entity_id
_entity_poly.type
_entity_poly.pdbx_seq_one_letter_code
_entity_poly.pdbx_strand_id
1 'polypeptide(L)'
;MVVPKTASLVAITPYFEPGAPPPTLPILLAQTELGNEHVATKLLAQEELGAGPVIARSDRSKHRFMPYPKNSKGRHPPDHKRSYPTTTLVPEADSSSTSDSDSGSESDSSTDTDSSVSHPLISKPDGEAGRPGRGGYNLETTLDWEHKEYARVKRLVKKLMKDHLDPARSFSKQSLSAIRRVQQAATVQCPELKNYANCWPVADMIRLQLKYTSSRARSKAKLEEAQTGKVNQRLKRKSK
;
A
#
# COMPACT_ATOMS: atom_id res chain seq x y z
N MET A 1 -53.89 8.10 -12.67
CA MET A 1 -53.30 8.15 -14.03
C MET A 1 -52.04 9.00 -13.94
N VAL A 2 -50.86 8.37 -13.95
CA VAL A 2 -49.57 9.05 -13.78
C VAL A 2 -48.95 9.20 -15.16
N VAL A 3 -48.69 10.44 -15.57
CA VAL A 3 -48.13 10.77 -16.89
C VAL A 3 -46.61 10.59 -16.84
N PRO A 4 -45.99 9.81 -17.75
CA PRO A 4 -44.55 9.64 -17.76
C PRO A 4 -43.84 10.91 -18.26
N LYS A 5 -42.77 11.30 -17.56
CA LYS A 5 -41.88 12.41 -17.91
C LYS A 5 -41.08 12.04 -19.17
N THR A 6 -41.23 12.82 -20.23
CA THR A 6 -40.42 12.70 -21.45
C THR A 6 -39.02 13.26 -21.20
N ALA A 7 -37.99 12.41 -21.34
CA ALA A 7 -36.59 12.82 -21.26
C ALA A 7 -36.18 13.57 -22.55
N SER A 8 -35.58 14.75 -22.36
CA SER A 8 -35.04 15.61 -23.42
C SER A 8 -33.65 15.11 -23.83
N LEU A 9 -33.48 14.76 -25.11
CA LEU A 9 -32.19 14.32 -25.67
C LEU A 9 -31.32 15.54 -25.96
N VAL A 10 -30.23 15.68 -25.23
CA VAL A 10 -29.17 16.67 -25.51
C VAL A 10 -28.33 16.14 -26.67
N ALA A 11 -28.32 16.86 -27.80
CA ALA A 11 -27.47 16.56 -28.94
C ALA A 11 -25.99 16.84 -28.58
N ILE A 12 -25.18 15.79 -28.48
CA ILE A 12 -23.74 15.89 -28.26
C ILE A 12 -23.08 16.30 -29.58
N THR A 13 -22.39 17.44 -29.61
CA THR A 13 -21.64 17.87 -30.78
C THR A 13 -20.40 17.00 -31.00
N PRO A 14 -20.17 16.50 -32.22
CA PRO A 14 -19.01 15.67 -32.53
C PRO A 14 -17.76 16.55 -32.68
N TYR A 15 -17.14 16.92 -31.56
CA TYR A 15 -15.79 17.50 -31.56
C TYR A 15 -14.74 16.38 -31.51
N PHE A 16 -14.62 15.67 -32.63
CA PHE A 16 -13.39 14.95 -32.94
C PHE A 16 -13.06 15.23 -34.39
N GLU A 17 -12.04 16.07 -34.61
CA GLU A 17 -11.52 16.40 -35.93
C GLU A 17 -10.32 15.48 -36.20
N PRO A 18 -10.51 14.37 -36.94
CA PRO A 18 -9.44 13.44 -37.25
C PRO A 18 -8.44 14.13 -38.20
N GLY A 19 -7.32 14.61 -37.66
CA GLY A 19 -6.25 15.23 -38.45
C GLY A 19 -5.47 16.33 -37.74
N ALA A 20 -5.97 16.86 -36.61
CA ALA A 20 -5.24 17.85 -35.84
C ALA A 20 -4.03 17.19 -35.13
N PRO A 21 -2.79 17.68 -35.36
CA PRO A 21 -1.63 17.21 -34.62
C PRO A 21 -1.82 17.48 -33.13
N PRO A 22 -1.43 16.55 -32.23
CA PRO A 22 -1.62 16.72 -30.80
C PRO A 22 -0.90 18.00 -30.32
N PRO A 23 -1.50 18.78 -29.41
CA PRO A 23 -0.88 19.99 -28.89
C PRO A 23 0.48 19.65 -28.25
N THR A 24 1.52 20.36 -28.69
CA THR A 24 2.89 20.19 -28.18
C THR A 24 2.96 20.71 -26.75
N LEU A 25 2.99 19.78 -25.79
CA LEU A 25 3.20 20.13 -24.39
C LEU A 25 4.63 20.67 -24.21
N PRO A 26 4.83 21.79 -23.49
CA PRO A 26 6.15 22.33 -23.23
C PRO A 26 6.98 21.32 -22.43
N ILE A 27 8.06 20.83 -23.05
CA ILE A 27 9.03 19.93 -22.41
C ILE A 27 9.84 20.80 -21.44
N LEU A 28 9.53 20.71 -20.15
CA LEU A 28 10.35 21.29 -19.09
C LEU A 28 11.66 20.49 -19.01
N LEU A 29 12.70 20.97 -19.69
CA LEU A 29 14.06 20.50 -19.51
C LEU A 29 14.53 20.90 -18.11
N ALA A 30 14.41 19.96 -17.16
CA ALA A 30 14.99 20.12 -15.83
C ALA A 30 16.53 20.12 -15.95
N GLN A 31 17.13 21.32 -16.05
CA GLN A 31 18.56 21.52 -15.89
C GLN A 31 18.95 21.07 -14.48
N THR A 32 19.65 19.94 -14.39
CA THR A 32 20.27 19.48 -13.15
C THR A 32 21.73 19.90 -13.22
N GLU A 33 22.04 21.09 -12.72
CA GLU A 33 23.43 21.55 -12.60
C GLU A 33 24.12 20.75 -11.48
N LEU A 34 25.00 19.83 -11.89
CA LEU A 34 25.95 19.14 -11.03
C LEU A 34 27.18 20.03 -10.87
N GLY A 35 27.19 20.85 -9.82
CA GLY A 35 28.37 21.61 -9.41
C GLY A 35 28.66 21.36 -7.93
N ASN A 36 29.68 20.55 -7.64
CA ASN A 36 30.61 20.81 -6.53
C ASN A 36 31.79 19.83 -6.60
N GLU A 37 32.86 20.29 -7.24
CA GLU A 37 34.19 19.72 -7.13
C GLU A 37 34.75 20.06 -5.74
N HIS A 38 34.61 19.13 -4.79
CA HIS A 38 35.46 19.15 -3.60
C HIS A 38 36.75 18.39 -3.88
N VAL A 39 37.80 19.15 -4.13
CA VAL A 39 39.20 18.70 -4.12
C VAL A 39 39.49 18.11 -2.74
N ALA A 40 39.68 16.80 -2.67
CA ALA A 40 40.15 16.13 -1.47
C ALA A 40 41.63 16.44 -1.28
N THR A 41 41.92 17.37 -0.36
CA THR A 41 43.26 17.54 0.19
C THR A 41 43.65 16.30 0.99
N LYS A 42 44.88 15.85 0.71
CA LYS A 42 45.58 14.74 1.35
C LYS A 42 45.48 14.81 2.88
N LEU A 43 45.02 13.75 3.52
CA LEU A 43 45.38 13.44 4.91
C LEU A 43 46.23 12.18 4.91
N LEU A 44 47.53 12.38 5.11
CA LEU A 44 48.48 11.37 5.55
C LEU A 44 48.15 11.05 7.01
N ALA A 45 47.54 9.90 7.27
CA ALA A 45 47.51 9.30 8.59
C ALA A 45 48.53 8.15 8.59
N GLN A 46 49.74 8.46 9.07
CA GLN A 46 50.74 7.48 9.44
C GLN A 46 50.36 6.99 10.85
N GLU A 47 49.72 5.83 10.95
CA GLU A 47 49.52 5.14 12.23
C GLU A 47 50.81 4.36 12.57
N GLU A 48 51.50 4.82 13.60
CA GLU A 48 52.49 4.03 14.34
C GLU A 48 51.77 2.89 15.08
N LEU A 49 52.15 1.65 14.77
CA LEU A 49 51.61 0.44 15.39
C LEU A 49 52.24 0.23 16.78
N GLY A 50 51.61 0.79 17.81
CA GLY A 50 51.85 0.39 19.20
C GLY A 50 51.25 -1.00 19.47
N ALA A 51 52.09 -1.97 19.83
CA ALA A 51 51.69 -3.30 20.26
C ALA A 51 51.02 -3.24 21.64
N GLY A 52 49.68 -3.28 21.68
CA GLY A 52 48.86 -3.37 22.88
C GLY A 52 48.09 -4.70 22.99
N PRO A 53 47.74 -5.15 24.21
CA PRO A 53 47.28 -6.51 24.46
C PRO A 53 45.86 -6.78 23.98
N VAL A 54 45.65 -8.05 23.62
CA VAL A 54 44.43 -8.65 23.07
C VAL A 54 43.28 -8.55 24.08
N ILE A 55 42.36 -7.60 23.86
CA ILE A 55 41.06 -7.57 24.53
C ILE A 55 39.98 -8.09 23.57
N ALA A 56 39.15 -8.98 24.10
CA ALA A 56 38.18 -9.81 23.40
C ALA A 56 37.17 -9.02 22.55
N ARG A 57 36.97 -9.52 21.33
CA ARG A 57 36.04 -9.00 20.33
C ARG A 57 34.60 -9.36 20.69
N SER A 58 33.86 -8.43 21.29
CA SER A 58 32.41 -8.46 21.34
C SER A 58 31.83 -7.05 21.48
N ASP A 59 31.92 -6.24 20.43
CA ASP A 59 30.78 -5.43 19.97
C ASP A 59 31.15 -4.76 18.65
N ARG A 60 30.60 -5.27 17.54
CA ARG A 60 30.69 -4.60 16.24
C ARG A 60 29.32 -4.07 15.88
N SER A 61 28.84 -3.15 16.72
CA SER A 61 27.79 -2.20 16.40
C SER A 61 28.18 -1.47 15.11
N LYS A 62 27.49 -1.83 14.04
CA LYS A 62 27.67 -1.25 12.71
C LYS A 62 27.16 0.18 12.73
N HIS A 63 28.06 1.12 12.98
CA HIS A 63 27.93 2.49 12.53
C HIS A 63 27.75 2.49 11.00
N ARG A 64 26.48 2.45 10.55
CA ARG A 64 26.15 2.85 9.20
C ARG A 64 26.40 4.35 9.13
N PHE A 65 27.50 4.75 8.49
CA PHE A 65 27.66 6.08 7.92
C PHE A 65 26.41 6.39 7.08
N MET A 66 25.51 7.19 7.62
CA MET A 66 24.50 7.90 6.84
C MET A 66 25.11 9.27 6.53
N PRO A 67 25.39 9.60 5.26
CA PRO A 67 26.01 10.88 4.89
C PRO A 67 25.07 12.10 5.01
N TYR A 68 23.85 11.91 5.53
CA TYR A 68 22.91 13.00 5.74
C TYR A 68 22.82 13.35 7.23
N PRO A 69 23.24 14.56 7.64
CA PRO A 69 23.05 15.03 9.00
C PRO A 69 21.56 15.11 9.31
N LYS A 70 21.11 14.38 10.32
CA LYS A 70 19.78 14.58 10.88
C LYS A 70 19.81 15.91 11.63
N ASN A 71 19.19 16.94 11.06
CA ASN A 71 18.83 18.17 11.77
C ASN A 71 17.83 17.83 12.88
N SER A 72 18.30 17.36 14.03
CA SER A 72 17.54 17.35 15.27
C SER A 72 17.64 18.72 15.92
N LYS A 73 17.00 19.72 15.31
CA LYS A 73 16.63 20.94 16.03
C LYS A 73 15.30 20.65 16.75
N GLY A 74 15.31 20.89 18.06
CA GLY A 74 14.31 20.44 19.00
C GLY A 74 12.87 20.80 18.62
N ARG A 75 11.96 19.92 19.06
CA ARG A 75 10.59 20.30 19.38
C ARG A 75 10.23 19.63 20.70
N HIS A 76 10.00 20.47 21.69
CA HIS A 76 9.19 20.16 22.85
C HIS A 76 7.85 19.56 22.40
N PRO A 77 7.24 18.67 23.20
CA PRO A 77 5.86 18.25 22.97
C PRO A 77 4.95 19.46 23.22
N PRO A 78 4.06 19.85 22.28
CA PRO A 78 2.96 20.71 22.64
C PRO A 78 1.87 19.86 23.30
N ASP A 79 1.61 20.15 24.58
CA ASP A 79 0.34 19.87 25.23
C ASP A 79 -0.78 20.52 24.41
N HIS A 80 -1.45 19.73 23.56
CA HIS A 80 -2.67 20.18 22.91
C HIS A 80 -3.86 19.81 23.80
N LYS A 81 -4.21 20.79 24.65
CA LYS A 81 -5.56 20.94 25.18
C LYS A 81 -6.55 20.96 24.01
N ARG A 82 -7.51 20.06 24.12
CA ARG A 82 -8.75 19.93 23.36
C ARG A 82 -9.52 21.25 23.39
N SER A 83 -9.49 21.99 22.29
CA SER A 83 -10.36 23.15 22.05
C SER A 83 -11.12 22.90 20.76
N TYR A 84 -12.43 22.72 20.90
CA TYR A 84 -13.39 22.62 19.79
C TYR A 84 -13.56 24.02 19.17
N PRO A 85 -13.56 24.16 17.83
CA PRO A 85 -14.12 25.35 17.21
C PRO A 85 -15.53 25.08 16.67
N THR A 86 -16.44 25.80 17.31
CA THR A 86 -17.67 26.42 16.82
C THR A 86 -17.89 26.44 15.30
N THR A 87 -19.04 25.90 14.92
CA THR A 87 -19.97 26.24 13.85
C THR A 87 -19.64 27.49 13.02
N THR A 88 -19.25 27.29 11.76
CA THR A 88 -19.31 28.33 10.72
C THR A 88 -20.22 27.85 9.61
N LEU A 89 -21.25 28.66 9.37
CA LEU A 89 -22.33 28.47 8.43
C LEU A 89 -21.87 28.49 6.97
N VAL A 90 -22.58 27.68 6.19
CA VAL A 90 -22.52 27.42 4.75
C VAL A 90 -22.82 28.70 3.94
N PRO A 91 -22.28 28.84 2.71
CA PRO A 91 -23.19 28.77 1.57
C PRO A 91 -22.74 27.80 0.48
N GLU A 92 -23.75 27.25 -0.17
CA GLU A 92 -23.75 26.11 -1.07
C GLU A 92 -23.05 26.38 -2.41
N ALA A 93 -22.29 25.38 -2.87
CA ALA A 93 -21.97 25.23 -4.29
C ALA A 93 -22.26 23.77 -4.66
N ASP A 94 -23.38 23.62 -5.34
CA ASP A 94 -23.98 22.39 -5.84
C ASP A 94 -23.05 21.73 -6.88
N SER A 95 -22.76 20.45 -6.71
CA SER A 95 -21.96 19.65 -7.66
C SER A 95 -22.42 18.20 -7.59
N SER A 96 -23.64 17.99 -8.05
CA SER A 96 -24.21 16.68 -8.34
C SER A 96 -23.49 16.06 -9.54
N SER A 97 -22.83 14.92 -9.32
CA SER A 97 -22.31 14.06 -10.38
C SER A 97 -22.99 12.70 -10.26
N THR A 98 -24.20 12.61 -10.81
CA THR A 98 -24.92 11.36 -11.04
C THR A 98 -24.39 10.73 -12.32
N SER A 99 -23.79 9.55 -12.20
CA SER A 99 -23.37 8.73 -13.33
C SER A 99 -24.38 7.61 -13.51
N ASP A 100 -25.33 7.81 -14.41
CA ASP A 100 -26.26 6.79 -14.88
C ASP A 100 -25.55 5.89 -15.90
N SER A 101 -25.48 4.60 -15.61
CA SER A 101 -25.13 3.54 -16.56
C SER A 101 -26.28 2.55 -16.60
N ASP A 102 -27.13 2.72 -17.61
CA ASP A 102 -28.24 1.86 -17.97
C ASP A 102 -27.71 0.62 -18.72
N SER A 103 -27.98 -0.56 -18.17
CA SER A 103 -27.76 -1.83 -18.86
C SER A 103 -28.95 -2.73 -18.55
N GLY A 104 -29.98 -2.59 -19.38
CA GLY A 104 -31.18 -3.42 -19.36
C GLY A 104 -30.84 -4.88 -19.65
N SER A 105 -31.08 -5.73 -18.65
CA SER A 105 -31.22 -7.17 -18.84
C SER A 105 -32.39 -7.63 -17.98
N GLU A 106 -33.57 -7.62 -18.61
CA GLU A 106 -34.81 -8.14 -18.06
C GLU A 106 -34.76 -9.67 -17.98
N SER A 107 -34.78 -10.18 -16.75
CA SER A 107 -35.09 -11.58 -16.43
C SER A 107 -36.02 -11.57 -15.22
N ASP A 108 -37.29 -11.79 -15.51
CA ASP A 108 -38.36 -12.02 -14.54
C ASP A 108 -38.07 -13.34 -13.81
N SER A 109 -37.70 -13.22 -12.53
CA SER A 109 -37.63 -14.35 -11.61
C SER A 109 -38.24 -13.91 -10.29
N SER A 110 -39.55 -14.07 -10.22
CA SER A 110 -40.37 -13.92 -9.03
C SER A 110 -39.99 -14.99 -8.00
N THR A 111 -39.21 -14.59 -7.00
CA THR A 111 -39.05 -15.36 -5.75
C THR A 111 -39.35 -14.45 -4.58
N ASP A 112 -40.54 -14.61 -4.01
CA ASP A 112 -40.89 -14.19 -2.66
C ASP A 112 -39.84 -14.73 -1.68
N THR A 113 -38.93 -13.87 -1.22
CA THR A 113 -37.98 -14.20 -0.16
C THR A 113 -38.05 -13.10 0.88
N ASP A 114 -38.79 -13.42 1.94
CA ASP A 114 -38.67 -12.94 3.31
C ASP A 114 -37.73 -11.75 3.53
N SER A 115 -38.31 -10.61 3.93
CA SER A 115 -37.62 -9.37 4.30
C SER A 115 -36.85 -9.56 5.61
N SER A 116 -35.81 -10.39 5.57
CA SER A 116 -34.72 -10.39 6.52
C SER A 116 -34.01 -9.05 6.37
N VAL A 117 -34.17 -8.17 7.36
CA VAL A 117 -33.57 -6.83 7.44
C VAL A 117 -32.07 -6.92 7.14
N SER A 118 -31.70 -6.73 5.88
CA SER A 118 -30.31 -6.78 5.44
C SER A 118 -29.63 -5.52 5.95
N HIS A 119 -28.99 -5.61 7.11
CA HIS A 119 -28.16 -4.52 7.61
C HIS A 119 -27.17 -4.11 6.51
N PRO A 120 -27.01 -2.80 6.25
CA PRO A 120 -26.11 -2.31 5.21
C PRO A 120 -24.69 -2.81 5.50
N LEU A 121 -24.10 -3.51 4.53
CA LEU A 121 -22.73 -4.00 4.63
C LEU A 121 -21.76 -2.83 4.79
N ILE A 122 -20.76 -2.99 5.67
CA ILE A 122 -19.73 -1.98 5.90
C ILE A 122 -18.85 -1.87 4.65
N SER A 123 -19.00 -0.76 3.94
CA SER A 123 -18.20 -0.42 2.76
C SER A 123 -16.74 -0.21 3.10
N LYS A 124 -15.89 -0.38 2.09
CA LYS A 124 -14.46 -0.11 2.22
C LYS A 124 -14.24 1.41 2.33
N PRO A 125 -13.42 1.90 3.29
CA PRO A 125 -13.04 3.31 3.34
C PRO A 125 -12.17 3.72 2.15
N ASP A 126 -12.15 5.01 1.85
CA ASP A 126 -11.27 5.56 0.80
C ASP A 126 -9.79 5.42 1.17
N GLY A 127 -8.97 5.06 0.17
CA GLY A 127 -7.51 4.97 0.30
C GLY A 127 -6.91 3.56 0.32
N GLU A 128 -5.59 3.49 0.45
CA GLU A 128 -4.85 2.23 0.56
C GLU A 128 -4.61 1.82 2.02
N ALA A 129 -4.92 0.57 2.37
CA ALA A 129 -4.57 0.02 3.69
C ALA A 129 -3.05 0.03 3.92
N GLY A 130 -2.63 0.50 5.10
CA GLY A 130 -1.23 0.49 5.57
C GLY A 130 -0.37 1.67 5.11
N ARG A 131 -0.98 2.77 4.64
CA ARG A 131 -0.29 4.04 4.33
C ARG A 131 -0.86 5.23 5.12
N PRO A 132 -0.79 5.21 6.46
CA PRO A 132 -1.25 6.36 7.25
C PRO A 132 -0.48 7.62 6.85
N GLY A 133 -1.18 8.73 6.65
CA GLY A 133 -0.61 10.04 6.31
C GLY A 133 -0.30 10.29 4.82
N ARG A 134 -0.63 9.36 3.92
CA ARG A 134 -0.50 9.56 2.46
C ARG A 134 -1.80 9.23 1.71
N GLY A 135 -2.94 9.56 2.31
CA GLY A 135 -4.26 9.22 1.75
C GLY A 135 -4.63 7.74 1.87
N GLY A 136 -4.01 7.01 2.79
CA GLY A 136 -4.39 5.65 3.18
C GLY A 136 -4.84 5.58 4.63
N TYR A 137 -5.38 4.44 5.03
CA TYR A 137 -5.88 4.19 6.38
C TYR A 137 -5.12 3.06 7.08
N ASN A 138 -5.23 3.03 8.40
CA ASN A 138 -4.75 1.90 9.20
C ASN A 138 -5.90 0.90 9.37
N LEU A 139 -5.68 -0.34 8.94
CA LEU A 139 -6.70 -1.38 8.94
C LEU A 139 -7.25 -1.66 10.34
N GLU A 140 -6.40 -1.63 11.36
CA GLU A 140 -6.79 -1.91 12.74
C GLU A 140 -7.72 -0.82 13.30
N THR A 141 -7.43 0.45 13.01
CA THR A 141 -8.25 1.58 13.47
C THR A 141 -9.57 1.68 12.71
N THR A 142 -9.61 1.27 11.43
CA THR A 142 -10.84 1.35 10.63
C THR A 142 -11.84 0.23 10.95
N LEU A 143 -11.35 -0.94 11.38
CA LEU A 143 -12.24 -2.04 11.77
C LEU A 143 -12.86 -1.83 13.16
N ASP A 144 -12.22 -1.02 14.00
CA ASP A 144 -12.60 -0.80 15.41
C ASP A 144 -12.76 -2.11 16.21
N TRP A 145 -11.93 -3.10 15.90
CA TRP A 145 -11.91 -4.39 16.59
C TRP A 145 -11.03 -4.34 17.83
N GLU A 146 -11.32 -5.21 18.81
CA GLU A 146 -10.38 -5.42 19.91
C GLU A 146 -9.05 -5.94 19.34
N HIS A 147 -7.92 -5.46 19.86
CA HIS A 147 -6.59 -5.86 19.41
C HIS A 147 -6.43 -7.40 19.37
N LYS A 148 -7.02 -8.11 20.32
CA LYS A 148 -7.00 -9.58 20.38
C LYS A 148 -7.75 -10.23 19.22
N GLU A 149 -8.91 -9.70 18.86
CA GLU A 149 -9.74 -10.18 17.75
C GLU A 149 -9.04 -9.93 16.42
N TYR A 150 -8.53 -8.71 16.21
CA TYR A 150 -7.73 -8.38 15.05
C TYR A 150 -6.50 -9.29 14.91
N ALA A 151 -5.77 -9.54 16.00
CA ALA A 151 -4.63 -10.45 16.01
C ALA A 151 -5.02 -11.91 15.73
N ARG A 152 -6.20 -12.35 16.18
CA ARG A 152 -6.77 -13.69 15.90
C ARG A 152 -7.06 -13.83 14.40
N VAL A 153 -7.84 -12.92 13.82
CA VAL A 153 -8.20 -12.94 12.39
C VAL A 153 -6.95 -12.83 11.52
N LYS A 154 -6.03 -11.92 11.85
CA LYS A 154 -4.77 -11.75 11.12
C LYS A 154 -3.90 -13.01 11.11
N ARG A 155 -3.81 -13.74 12.24
CA ARG A 155 -3.09 -15.03 12.31
C ARG A 155 -3.77 -16.10 11.45
N LEU A 156 -5.09 -16.15 11.49
CA LEU A 156 -5.91 -17.07 10.70
C LEU A 156 -5.73 -16.84 9.20
N VAL A 157 -5.88 -15.59 8.74
CA VAL A 157 -5.67 -15.22 7.33
C VAL A 157 -4.25 -15.57 6.91
N LYS A 158 -3.23 -15.29 7.73
CA LYS A 158 -1.84 -15.64 7.43
C LYS A 158 -1.63 -17.15 7.28
N LYS A 159 -2.32 -17.98 8.07
CA LYS A 159 -2.29 -19.44 7.94
C LYS A 159 -2.90 -19.87 6.61
N LEU A 160 -4.12 -19.43 6.31
CA LEU A 160 -4.82 -19.74 5.05
C LEU A 160 -4.03 -19.29 3.82
N MET A 161 -3.37 -18.13 3.91
CA MET A 161 -2.48 -17.65 2.85
C MET A 161 -1.32 -18.60 2.60
N LYS A 162 -0.71 -19.16 3.64
CA LYS A 162 0.40 -20.11 3.49
C LYS A 162 -0.07 -21.41 2.83
N ASP A 163 -1.30 -21.81 3.09
CA ASP A 163 -1.87 -23.06 2.60
C ASP A 163 -2.38 -22.95 1.15
N HIS A 164 -2.82 -21.76 0.71
CA HIS A 164 -3.51 -21.58 -0.57
C HIS A 164 -2.88 -20.58 -1.53
N LEU A 165 -1.97 -19.72 -1.08
CA LEU A 165 -1.34 -18.67 -1.89
C LEU A 165 0.18 -18.81 -1.92
N ASP A 166 0.80 -18.31 -2.98
CA ASP A 166 2.27 -18.30 -3.11
C ASP A 166 2.84 -17.00 -2.49
N PRO A 167 3.56 -17.05 -1.35
CA PRO A 167 4.08 -15.86 -0.69
C PRO A 167 5.16 -15.12 -1.48
N ALA A 168 5.75 -15.73 -2.52
CA ALA A 168 6.76 -15.09 -3.36
C ALA A 168 6.13 -14.16 -4.42
N ARG A 169 4.85 -14.35 -4.75
CA ARG A 169 4.14 -13.57 -5.79
C ARG A 169 3.39 -12.38 -5.20
N SER A 170 3.29 -11.30 -5.96
CA SER A 170 2.47 -10.14 -5.61
C SER A 170 0.98 -10.47 -5.73
N PHE A 171 0.13 -9.67 -5.06
CA PHE A 171 -1.33 -9.86 -5.07
C PHE A 171 -1.92 -9.99 -6.49
N SER A 172 -1.55 -9.09 -7.41
CA SER A 172 -2.04 -9.12 -8.80
C SER A 172 -1.60 -10.34 -9.61
N LYS A 173 -0.58 -11.08 -9.14
CA LYS A 173 -0.09 -12.30 -9.78
C LYS A 173 -0.64 -13.58 -9.14
N GLN A 174 -1.48 -13.47 -8.12
CA GLN A 174 -2.17 -14.60 -7.52
C GLN A 174 -3.39 -14.98 -8.37
N SER A 175 -3.81 -16.23 -8.29
CA SER A 175 -5.07 -16.64 -8.89
C SER A 175 -6.25 -16.07 -8.10
N LEU A 176 -7.23 -15.51 -8.81
CA LEU A 176 -8.45 -14.97 -8.20
C LEU A 176 -9.24 -16.07 -7.47
N SER A 177 -9.22 -17.30 -7.98
CA SER A 177 -9.84 -18.47 -7.34
C SER A 177 -9.20 -18.82 -5.99
N ALA A 178 -7.88 -18.73 -5.86
CA ALA A 178 -7.20 -18.94 -4.57
C ALA A 178 -7.51 -17.82 -3.57
N ILE A 179 -7.56 -16.56 -4.02
CA ILE A 179 -7.94 -15.44 -3.15
C ILE A 179 -9.38 -15.64 -2.64
N ARG A 180 -10.33 -15.98 -3.52
CA ARG A 180 -11.72 -16.26 -3.13
C ARG A 180 -11.81 -17.43 -2.15
N ARG A 181 -11.01 -18.48 -2.35
CA ARG A 181 -10.95 -19.62 -1.41
C ARG A 181 -10.48 -19.19 -0.02
N VAL A 182 -9.46 -18.35 0.08
CA VAL A 182 -9.00 -17.79 1.36
C VAL A 182 -10.08 -16.92 2.00
N GLN A 183 -10.77 -16.09 1.23
CA GLN A 183 -11.87 -15.26 1.74
C GLN A 183 -13.02 -16.13 2.28
N GLN A 184 -13.48 -17.11 1.51
CA GLN A 184 -14.53 -18.04 1.94
C GLN A 184 -14.14 -18.81 3.21
N ALA A 185 -12.93 -19.37 3.25
CA ALA A 185 -12.44 -20.11 4.42
C ALA A 185 -12.31 -19.20 5.67
N ALA A 186 -11.91 -17.94 5.48
CA ALA A 186 -11.87 -16.96 6.57
C ALA A 186 -13.28 -16.62 7.08
N THR A 187 -14.24 -16.41 6.18
CA THR A 187 -15.64 -16.10 6.53
C THR A 187 -16.34 -17.25 7.25
N VAL A 188 -15.99 -18.50 6.93
CA VAL A 188 -16.50 -19.69 7.66
C VAL A 188 -15.98 -19.73 9.09
N GLN A 189 -14.71 -19.38 9.31
CA GLN A 189 -14.11 -19.42 10.66
C GLN A 189 -14.39 -18.15 11.49
N CYS A 190 -14.61 -17.00 10.85
CA CYS A 190 -14.89 -15.73 11.48
C CYS A 190 -16.16 -15.11 10.88
N PRO A 191 -17.36 -15.42 11.43
CA PRO A 191 -18.63 -14.90 10.92
C PRO A 191 -18.75 -13.38 10.93
N GLU A 192 -18.02 -12.68 11.81
CA GLU A 192 -17.91 -11.21 11.88
C GLU A 192 -17.54 -10.58 10.51
N LEU A 193 -16.79 -11.31 9.68
CA LEU A 193 -16.38 -10.86 8.35
C LEU A 193 -17.54 -10.72 7.36
N LYS A 194 -18.69 -11.36 7.62
CA LYS A 194 -19.89 -11.26 6.79
C LYS A 194 -20.49 -9.85 6.79
N ASN A 195 -20.20 -9.05 7.82
CA ASN A 195 -20.70 -7.68 7.95
C ASN A 195 -19.99 -6.69 7.01
N TYR A 196 -18.92 -7.12 6.32
CA TYR A 196 -18.11 -6.26 5.46
C TYR A 196 -18.34 -6.58 3.99
N ALA A 197 -18.56 -5.54 3.19
CA ALA A 197 -18.77 -5.68 1.75
C ALA A 197 -17.58 -6.41 1.09
N ASN A 198 -17.86 -7.44 0.28
CA ASN A 198 -16.86 -8.23 -0.45
C ASN A 198 -15.74 -8.83 0.43
N CYS A 199 -15.94 -8.96 1.75
CA CYS A 199 -14.90 -9.37 2.69
C CYS A 199 -13.60 -8.54 2.53
N TRP A 200 -13.74 -7.22 2.32
CA TRP A 200 -12.61 -6.33 2.10
C TRP A 200 -11.52 -6.36 3.20
N PRO A 201 -11.83 -6.61 4.50
CA PRO A 201 -10.79 -6.69 5.52
C PRO A 201 -9.80 -7.83 5.25
N VAL A 202 -10.32 -8.99 4.83
CA VAL A 202 -9.48 -10.15 4.44
C VAL A 202 -8.65 -9.82 3.22
N ALA A 203 -9.26 -9.20 2.21
CA ALA A 203 -8.56 -8.82 0.98
C ALA A 203 -7.37 -7.89 1.27
N ASP A 204 -7.55 -6.88 2.14
CA ASP A 204 -6.50 -5.96 2.51
C ASP A 204 -5.43 -6.61 3.40
N MET A 205 -5.81 -7.51 4.32
CA MET A 205 -4.84 -8.33 5.06
C MET A 205 -3.96 -9.15 4.11
N ILE A 206 -4.56 -9.80 3.10
CA ILE A 206 -3.82 -10.56 2.09
C ILE A 206 -2.86 -9.64 1.33
N ARG A 207 -3.32 -8.46 0.87
CA ARG A 207 -2.48 -7.49 0.15
C ARG A 207 -1.28 -7.04 0.99
N LEU A 208 -1.51 -6.67 2.25
CA LEU A 208 -0.47 -6.23 3.18
C LEU A 208 0.58 -7.32 3.42
N GLN A 209 0.12 -8.56 3.67
CA GLN A 209 1.02 -9.69 3.90
C GLN A 209 1.81 -10.05 2.65
N LEU A 210 1.19 -10.16 1.47
CA LEU A 210 1.90 -10.47 0.23
C LEU A 210 2.90 -9.38 -0.15
N LYS A 211 2.57 -8.10 0.07
CA LYS A 211 3.52 -7.00 -0.13
C LYS A 211 4.76 -7.18 0.74
N TYR A 212 4.58 -7.57 2.01
CA TYR A 212 5.69 -7.82 2.93
C TYR A 212 6.49 -9.07 2.54
N THR A 213 5.83 -10.20 2.26
CA THR A 213 6.52 -11.48 1.96
C THR A 213 7.24 -11.44 0.63
N SER A 214 6.62 -10.90 -0.43
CA SER A 214 7.25 -10.79 -1.76
C SER A 214 8.44 -9.84 -1.77
N SER A 215 8.40 -8.75 -0.99
CA SER A 215 9.54 -7.85 -0.79
C SER A 215 10.71 -8.57 -0.10
N ARG A 216 10.41 -9.37 0.94
CA ARG A 216 11.40 -10.18 1.64
C ARG A 216 12.00 -11.28 0.76
N ALA A 217 11.18 -11.98 -0.03
CA ALA A 217 11.65 -13.02 -0.95
C ALA A 217 12.66 -12.45 -1.96
N ARG A 218 12.37 -11.30 -2.56
CA ARG A 218 13.29 -10.60 -3.48
C ARG A 218 14.59 -10.18 -2.80
N SER A 219 14.49 -9.67 -1.58
CA SER A 219 15.66 -9.26 -0.79
C SER A 219 16.55 -10.45 -0.42
N LYS A 220 15.95 -11.61 -0.10
CA LYS A 220 16.65 -12.85 0.20
C LYS A 220 17.37 -13.40 -1.05
N ALA A 221 16.68 -13.47 -2.20
CA ALA A 221 17.26 -13.90 -3.46
C ALA A 221 18.50 -13.06 -3.84
N LYS A 222 18.40 -11.73 -3.72
CA LYS A 222 19.53 -10.81 -3.97
C LYS A 222 20.70 -11.04 -3.02
N LEU A 223 20.44 -11.36 -1.76
CA LEU A 223 21.49 -11.67 -0.78
C LEU A 223 22.21 -12.97 -1.13
N GLU A 224 21.47 -14.01 -1.51
CA GLU A 224 22.01 -15.31 -1.89
C GLU A 224 22.85 -15.22 -3.17
N GLU A 225 22.38 -14.50 -4.19
CA GLU A 225 23.13 -14.23 -5.43
C GLU A 225 24.44 -13.47 -5.16
N ALA A 226 24.41 -12.47 -4.26
CA ALA A 226 25.61 -11.74 -3.87
C ALA A 226 26.62 -12.60 -3.09
N GLN A 227 26.18 -13.68 -2.43
CA GLN A 227 27.06 -14.63 -1.75
C GLN A 227 27.68 -15.61 -2.74
N THR A 228 26.90 -16.19 -3.66
CA THR A 228 27.41 -17.13 -4.67
C THR A 228 28.40 -16.45 -5.63
N GLY A 229 28.14 -15.21 -6.03
CA GLY A 229 29.07 -14.42 -6.85
C GLY A 229 30.45 -14.24 -6.21
N LYS A 230 30.50 -14.03 -4.87
CA LYS A 230 31.77 -13.88 -4.13
C LYS A 230 32.56 -15.17 -4.05
N VAL A 231 31.89 -16.31 -3.90
CA VAL A 231 32.54 -17.64 -3.86
C VAL A 231 33.21 -17.91 -5.21
N ASN A 232 32.50 -17.68 -6.31
CA ASN A 232 33.04 -17.87 -7.66
C ASN A 232 34.20 -16.92 -7.98
N GLN A 233 34.14 -15.67 -7.51
CA GLN A 233 35.24 -14.72 -7.66
C GLN A 233 36.48 -15.12 -6.85
N ARG A 234 36.31 -15.69 -5.65
CA ARG A 234 37.42 -16.14 -4.79
C ARG A 234 38.14 -17.36 -5.38
N LEU A 235 37.41 -18.29 -5.99
CA LEU A 235 38.00 -19.47 -6.65
C LEU A 235 38.85 -19.07 -7.86
N LYS A 236 38.39 -18.11 -8.68
CA LYS A 236 39.16 -17.62 -9.85
C LYS A 236 40.49 -16.95 -9.49
N ARG A 237 40.61 -16.34 -8.30
CA ARG A 237 41.86 -15.67 -7.86
C ARG A 237 42.91 -16.62 -7.31
N LYS A 238 42.56 -17.88 -7.01
CA LYS A 238 43.46 -18.87 -6.40
C LYS A 238 44.12 -19.79 -7.44
N SER A 239 43.78 -19.63 -8.72
CA SER A 239 44.24 -20.48 -9.82
C SER A 239 45.25 -19.77 -10.74
N LYS A 240 45.83 -18.67 -10.26
CA LYS A 240 46.83 -17.85 -10.94
C LYS A 240 47.99 -17.62 -9.98
#